data_AF-A0AAW2M028-F1
#
_entry.id   AF-A0AAW2M028-F1
#
_cell.length_a   1.000
_cell.length_b   1.000
_cell.length_c   1.000
_cell.angle_alpha   90.00
_cell.angle_beta   90.00
_cell.angle_gamma   90.00
#
_symmetry.space_group_name_H-M   'P 1'
#
loop_
_entity.id
_entity.type
_entity.pdbx_description
1 polymer ?
#
loop_
_entity_poly.entity_id
_entity_poly.type
_entity_poly.pdbx_seq_one_letter_code
_entity_poly.pdbx_strand_id
1 'polypeptide(L)'
;MVGIHEKRLRKCLSKLKGIEKVEVDGNSQKVVVTGYAHRNKILKAVRRAGLKADFWSAQNELLNVYASSSFQNLRFNNFNFF
;
A
#
# COMPACT_ATOMS: atom_id res chain seq x y z
N MET A 1 0.36 15.12 1.80
CA MET A 1 1.12 13.86 1.86
C MET A 1 0.60 13.00 3.00
N VAL A 2 -0.19 11.96 2.71
CA VAL A 2 -0.60 10.99 3.74
C VAL A 2 0.55 9.99 3.86
N GLY A 3 1.51 10.30 4.74
CA GLY A 3 2.58 9.37 5.08
C GLY A 3 1.99 8.16 5.80
N ILE A 4 2.57 6.99 5.56
CA ILE A 4 2.24 5.79 6.35
C ILE A 4 2.42 6.12 7.84
N HIS A 5 1.39 5.85 8.64
CA HIS A 5 1.48 5.97 10.10
C HIS A 5 2.30 4.81 10.67
N GLU A 6 3.61 4.88 10.51
CA GLU A 6 4.55 3.83 10.88
C GLU A 6 4.41 3.40 12.34
N LYS A 7 4.31 4.35 13.28
CA LYS A 7 4.13 4.05 14.71
C LYS A 7 2.89 3.20 14.97
N ARG A 8 1.79 3.50 14.27
CA ARG A 8 0.51 2.78 14.41
C ARG A 8 0.59 1.40 13.77
N LEU A 9 1.24 1.29 12.61
CA LEU A 9 1.50 0.05 11.92
C LEU A 9 2.36 -0.90 12.77
N ARG A 10 3.52 -0.43 13.25
CA ARG A 10 4.40 -1.20 14.14
C ARG A 10 3.64 -1.67 15.38
N LYS A 11 2.88 -0.79 16.05
CA LYS A 11 2.07 -1.15 17.22
C LYS A 11 1.01 -2.23 16.93
N CYS A 12 0.42 -2.23 15.74
CA CYS A 12 -0.54 -3.26 15.34
C CYS A 12 0.12 -4.60 15.00
N LEU A 13 1.26 -4.57 14.31
CA LEU A 13 1.99 -5.78 13.95
C LEU A 13 2.66 -6.43 15.17
N SER A 14 3.18 -5.66 16.12
CA SER A 14 3.77 -6.20 17.36
C SER A 14 2.78 -7.01 18.22
N LYS A 15 1.46 -6.85 18.02
CA LYS A 15 0.43 -7.64 18.73
C LYS A 15 0.19 -9.01 18.12
N LEU A 16 0.65 -9.23 16.89
CA LEU A 16 0.44 -10.50 16.19
C LEU A 16 1.54 -11.49 16.59
N LYS A 17 1.14 -12.70 16.96
CA LYS A 17 2.08 -13.81 17.20
C LYS A 17 2.67 -14.28 15.86
N GLY A 18 3.99 -14.47 15.84
CA GLY A 18 4.72 -15.03 14.71
C GLY A 18 5.20 -14.04 13.65
N ILE A 19 5.35 -12.78 14.04
CA ILE A 19 6.08 -11.78 13.27
C ILE A 19 7.47 -11.65 13.88
N GLU A 20 8.51 -11.80 13.05
CA GLU A 20 9.91 -11.70 13.47
C GLU A 20 10.50 -10.35 13.07
N LYS A 21 10.25 -9.91 11.83
CA LYS A 21 10.78 -8.66 11.29
C LYS A 21 9.70 -7.88 10.55
N VAL A 22 9.71 -6.56 10.70
CA VAL A 22 8.87 -5.63 9.94
C VAL A 22 9.78 -4.55 9.37
N GLU A 23 9.77 -4.43 8.05
CA GLU A 23 10.47 -3.39 7.31
C GLU A 23 9.42 -2.47 6.68
N VAL A 24 9.63 -1.15 6.80
CA VAL A 24 8.69 -0.14 6.33
C VAL A 24 9.44 0.82 5.42
N ASP A 25 9.05 0.83 4.14
CA ASP A 25 9.54 1.76 3.15
C ASP A 25 8.53 2.90 3.00
N GLY A 26 8.79 4.01 3.70
CA GLY A 26 7.92 5.20 3.66
C GLY A 26 7.81 5.83 2.26
N ASN A 27 8.88 5.75 1.47
CA ASN A 27 8.95 6.32 0.13
C ASN A 27 8.03 5.58 -0.85
N SER A 28 8.11 4.24 -0.85
CA SER A 28 7.31 3.38 -1.73
C SER A 28 5.96 2.98 -1.13
N GLN A 29 5.64 3.49 0.06
CA GLN A 29 4.48 3.10 0.85
C GLN A 29 4.34 1.57 1.00
N LYS A 30 5.47 0.87 1.11
CA LYS A 30 5.54 -0.58 1.12
C LYS A 30 5.90 -1.08 2.51
N VAL A 31 5.27 -2.17 2.93
CA VAL A 31 5.56 -2.84 4.20
C VAL A 31 5.89 -4.29 3.91
N VAL A 32 7.04 -4.74 4.39
CA VAL A 32 7.47 -6.13 4.30
C VAL A 32 7.44 -6.72 5.71
N VAL A 33 6.75 -7.84 5.86
CA VAL A 33 6.62 -8.56 7.13
C VAL A 33 7.22 -9.95 6.95
N THR A 34 8.19 -10.28 7.77
CA THR A 34 8.87 -11.58 7.80
C THR A 34 8.46 -12.33 9.06
N GLY A 35 8.05 -13.59 8.89
CA GLY A 35 7.66 -14.49 9.97
C GLY A 35 6.69 -15.57 9.49
N TYR A 36 6.17 -16.35 10.45
CA TYR A 36 5.26 -17.48 10.23
C TYR A 36 3.76 -17.13 10.40
N ALA A 37 3.45 -15.84 10.58
CA ALA A 37 2.07 -15.37 10.70
C ALA A 37 1.29 -15.48 9.37
N HIS A 38 0.05 -15.95 9.45
CA HIS A 38 -0.81 -16.08 8.27
C HIS A 38 -1.16 -14.71 7.63
N ARG A 39 -0.92 -14.55 6.33
CA ARG A 39 -1.10 -13.30 5.57
C ARG A 39 -2.47 -12.61 5.79
N ASN A 40 -3.57 -13.35 5.79
CA ASN A 40 -4.91 -12.78 6.00
C ASN A 40 -5.11 -12.22 7.42
N LYS A 41 -4.42 -12.77 8.44
CA LYS A 41 -4.49 -12.24 9.82
C LYS A 41 -3.77 -10.89 9.88
N ILE A 42 -2.64 -10.78 9.20
CA ILE A 42 -1.87 -9.53 9.08
C ILE A 42 -2.74 -8.45 8.43
N LEU A 43 -3.32 -8.74 7.27
CA LEU A 43 -4.18 -7.79 6.55
C LEU A 43 -5.38 -7.33 7.40
N LYS A 44 -6.05 -8.26 8.09
CA LYS A 44 -7.17 -7.94 8.99
C LYS A 44 -6.73 -7.06 10.15
N ALA A 45 -5.55 -7.29 10.74
CA ALA A 45 -5.04 -6.48 11.83
C ALA A 45 -4.72 -5.04 11.39
N VAL A 46 -4.14 -4.89 10.20
CA VAL A 46 -3.85 -3.56 9.62
C VAL A 46 -5.14 -2.81 9.31
N ARG A 47 -6.15 -3.48 8.73
CA ARG A 47 -7.47 -2.86 8.48
C ARG A 47 -8.19 -2.48 9.77
N ARG A 48 -8.11 -3.30 10.83
CA ARG A 48 -8.60 -2.96 12.17
C ARG A 48 -7.88 -1.76 12.78
N ALA A 49 -6.63 -1.51 12.39
CA ALA A 49 -5.91 -0.32 12.78
C ALA A 49 -6.46 0.96 12.13
N GLY A 50 -7.38 0.87 11.16
CA GLY A 50 -7.85 1.99 10.35
C GLY A 50 -6.92 2.33 9.17
N LEU A 51 -5.98 1.44 8.85
CA LEU A 51 -5.07 1.59 7.71
C LEU A 51 -5.65 0.85 6.52
N LYS A 52 -5.75 1.52 5.36
CA LYS A 52 -6.02 0.84 4.09
C LYS A 52 -4.75 0.15 3.64
N ALA A 53 -4.81 -1.18 3.55
CA ALA A 53 -3.72 -2.00 3.09
C ALA A 53 -4.29 -3.13 2.24
N ASP A 54 -3.54 -3.46 1.19
CA ASP A 54 -3.77 -4.56 0.27
C ASP A 54 -2.46 -5.34 0.07
N PHE A 55 -2.57 -6.55 -0.47
CA PHE A 55 -1.39 -7.35 -0.73
C PHE A 55 -0.60 -6.77 -1.91
N TRP A 56 0.72 -6.79 -1.76
CA TRP A 56 1.63 -6.46 -2.84
C TRP A 56 1.53 -7.52 -3.94
N SER A 57 1.15 -7.11 -5.15
CA SER A 57 1.19 -7.95 -6.35
C SER A 57 1.85 -7.14 -7.47
N ALA A 58 2.80 -7.75 -8.18
CA ALA A 58 3.47 -7.13 -9.33
C ALA A 58 2.48 -6.76 -10.45
N GLN A 59 1.35 -7.45 -10.56
CA GLN A 59 0.30 -7.15 -11.53
C GLN A 59 -0.45 -5.85 -11.19
N ASN A 60 -0.55 -5.52 -9.89
CA ASN A 60 -1.19 -4.29 -9.45
C ASN A 60 -0.37 -3.06 -9.83
N GLU A 61 0.97 -3.16 -9.89
CA GLU A 61 1.80 -2.04 -10.34
C GLU A 61 1.52 -1.67 -11.79
N LEU A 62 1.44 -2.66 -12.69
CA LEU A 62 1.10 -2.41 -14.09
C LEU A 62 -0.29 -1.78 -14.20
N LEU A 63 -1.30 -2.35 -13.53
CA LEU A 63 -2.65 -1.78 -13.54
C LEU A 63 -2.70 -0.37 -12.94
N ASN A 64 -1.94 -0.08 -11.89
CA ASN A 64 -1.92 1.25 -11.27
C ASN A 64 -1.19 2.28 -12.16
N VAL A 65 -0.18 1.85 -12.90
CA VAL A 65 0.50 2.66 -13.93
C VAL A 65 -0.43 2.92 -15.12
N TYR A 66 -1.14 1.90 -15.61
CA TYR A 66 -2.13 2.05 -16.68
C TYR A 66 -3.34 2.90 -16.24
N ALA A 67 -3.83 2.72 -15.02
CA ALA A 67 -4.87 3.57 -14.45
C ALA A 67 -4.38 5.02 -14.37
N SER A 68 -3.18 5.26 -13.82
CA SER A 68 -2.60 6.61 -13.72
C SER A 68 -2.35 7.26 -15.09
N SER A 69 -1.97 6.49 -16.12
CA SER A 69 -1.78 7.02 -17.48
C SER A 69 -3.12 7.40 -18.13
N SER A 70 -4.18 6.62 -17.93
CA SER A 70 -5.51 6.97 -18.42
C SER A 70 -6.06 8.27 -17.80
N PHE A 71 -5.76 8.57 -16.53
CA PHE A 71 -6.15 9.83 -15.89
C PHE A 71 -5.35 11.06 -16.38
N GLN A 72 -4.12 10.88 -16.88
CA GLN A 72 -3.38 11.99 -17.53
C GLN A 72 -3.90 12.31 -18.94
N ASN A 73 -4.39 11.31 -19.68
CA ASN A 73 -4.92 11.50 -21.03
C ASN A 73 -6.28 12.23 -21.08
N LEU A 74 -6.94 12.43 -19.93
CA LEU A 74 -8.19 13.22 -19.84
C LEU A 74 -7.98 14.72 -19.57
N ARG A 75 -6.73 15.21 -19.44
CA ARG A 75 -6.47 16.60 -19.01
C ARG A 75 -5.94 17.57 -20.08
N PHE A 76 -5.61 17.14 -21.30
CA PHE A 76 -5.13 18.07 -22.33
C PHE A 76 -5.54 17.67 -23.76
N ASN A 77 -6.85 17.65 -24.04
CA ASN A 77 -7.31 17.93 -25.39
C ASN A 77 -7.62 19.42 -25.47
N ASN A 78 -6.58 20.25 -25.57
CA ASN A 78 -6.76 21.62 -26.03
C ASN A 78 -6.90 21.56 -27.55
N PHE A 79 -8.12 21.31 -28.03
CA PHE A 79 -8.45 21.50 -29.43
C PHE A 79 -8.43 23.00 -29.70
N ASN A 80 -7.36 23.49 -30.33
CA ASN A 80 -7.41 24.79 -31.00
C ASN A 80 -8.13 24.59 -32.33
N PHE A 81 -9.24 25.30 -32.50
CA PHE A 81 -9.92 25.49 -33.77
C PHE A 81 -9.68 26.95 -34.21
N PHE A 82 -9.31 27.08 -35.49
CA PHE A 82 -8.96 28.29 -36.25
C PHE A 82 -7.61 28.96 -35.95
#